data_AF-A0A7W1LPG7-F1
#
_entry.id   AF-A0A7W1LPG7-F1
#
_cell.length_a   1.000
_cell.length_b   1.000
_cell.length_c   1.000
_cell.angle_alpha   90.00
_cell.angle_beta   90.00
_cell.angle_gamma   90.00
#
_symmetry.space_group_name_H-M   'P 1'
#
loop_
_entity.id
_entity.type
_entity.pdbx_description
1 polymer ?
#
loop_
_entity_poly.entity_id
_entity_poly.type
_entity_poly.pdbx_seq_one_letter_code
_entity_poly.pdbx_strand_id
1 'polypeptide(L)'
;MPGQLHTPPRPWSGPVAPGGGSPSGPHVGTPSGPQGFFGPPARRPPKSRRGLLLGAAAVAALLVVLAVTLIVILNTGDQPNTSADPTTSTASPTPTDELPAGGILDGAGGSGPDERAGPAEPTDESALRDLIPLDFSADNCTPTGRPADDGSLAALTCGASITSPGANASDFLLYDDAGDLTAAFEAYVQERSLEALPSSDAAACGEDEGYGQYSQGGPVLGSLACFIDSENTAYLVWTNEELKVFAITSAASGDAVGLRAIYDWWVTRGQITRR
;
A
#
# COMPACT_ATOMS: atom_id res chain seq x y z
N MET A 1 -37.93 -21.73 26.93
CA MET A 1 -37.23 -22.01 25.65
C MET A 1 -35.95 -22.77 26.00
N PRO A 2 -35.80 -24.04 25.59
CA PRO A 2 -34.64 -24.85 25.96
C PRO A 2 -33.42 -24.52 25.09
N GLY A 3 -32.24 -24.57 25.72
CA GLY A 3 -30.96 -24.15 25.17
C GLY A 3 -30.40 -25.07 24.08
N GLN A 4 -29.76 -24.44 23.10
CA GLN A 4 -29.02 -25.06 22.01
C GLN A 4 -27.62 -25.48 22.48
N LEU A 5 -27.38 -26.79 22.53
CA LEU A 5 -26.08 -27.40 22.76
C LEU A 5 -25.20 -27.22 21.51
N HIS A 6 -24.14 -26.43 21.64
CA HIS A 6 -23.09 -26.33 20.62
C HIS A 6 -22.30 -27.64 20.55
N THR A 7 -22.22 -28.22 19.35
CA THR A 7 -21.34 -29.36 19.04
C THR A 7 -19.96 -28.85 18.62
N PRO A 8 -18.86 -29.50 19.04
CA PRO A 8 -17.52 -29.09 18.66
C PRO A 8 -17.23 -29.40 17.17
N PRO A 9 -16.40 -28.58 16.50
CA PRO A 9 -16.02 -28.81 15.11
C PRO A 9 -15.17 -30.07 14.97
N ARG A 10 -15.36 -30.78 13.85
CA ARG A 10 -14.61 -31.98 13.49
C ARG A 10 -13.17 -31.64 13.09
N PRO A 11 -12.17 -32.45 13.45
CA PRO A 11 -10.79 -32.26 13.01
C PRO A 11 -10.67 -32.52 11.50
N TRP A 12 -10.09 -31.55 10.79
CA TRP A 12 -9.83 -31.61 9.36
C TRP A 12 -8.75 -32.65 9.07
N SER A 13 -9.04 -33.60 8.17
CA SER A 13 -8.06 -34.57 7.66
C SER A 13 -7.43 -34.00 6.39
N GLY A 14 -6.18 -33.56 6.48
CA GLY A 14 -5.43 -33.03 5.33
C GLY A 14 -5.01 -34.10 4.32
N PRO A 15 -4.74 -33.72 3.05
CA PRO A 15 -4.29 -34.65 2.02
C PRO A 15 -2.83 -35.11 2.23
N VAL A 16 -2.63 -36.41 2.04
CA VAL A 16 -1.34 -37.11 2.12
C VAL A 16 -0.47 -36.73 0.91
N ALA A 17 0.74 -36.22 1.16
CA ALA A 17 1.72 -35.93 0.13
C ALA A 17 2.31 -37.22 -0.49
N PRO A 18 2.45 -37.32 -1.83
CA PRO A 18 3.15 -38.42 -2.47
C PRO A 18 4.67 -38.24 -2.37
N GLY A 19 5.36 -39.31 -1.96
CA GLY A 19 6.79 -39.34 -1.67
C GLY A 19 7.70 -39.14 -2.88
N GLY A 20 8.73 -38.31 -2.70
CA GLY A 20 9.86 -38.18 -3.61
C GLY A 20 11.02 -39.08 -3.18
N GLY A 21 11.23 -40.18 -3.91
CA GLY A 21 12.43 -41.00 -3.79
C GLY A 21 13.63 -40.33 -4.47
N SER A 22 14.78 -40.35 -3.78
CA SER A 22 16.08 -40.01 -4.35
C SER A 22 16.73 -41.24 -5.00
N PRO A 23 17.34 -41.11 -6.19
CA PRO A 23 18.37 -42.04 -6.64
C PRO A 23 19.74 -41.37 -6.67
N SER A 24 20.60 -41.82 -5.77
CA SER A 24 22.05 -41.68 -5.77
C SER A 24 22.64 -42.35 -7.00
N GLY A 25 23.54 -41.68 -7.72
CA GLY A 25 24.33 -42.28 -8.79
C GLY A 25 25.75 -41.70 -8.83
N PRO A 26 26.81 -42.52 -8.68
CA PRO A 26 28.20 -42.10 -8.87
C PRO A 26 28.64 -42.35 -10.31
N HIS A 27 28.97 -41.31 -11.06
CA HIS A 27 29.61 -41.46 -12.36
C HIS A 27 31.13 -41.29 -12.21
N VAL A 28 31.79 -42.43 -12.34
CA VAL A 28 33.24 -42.61 -12.44
C VAL A 28 33.66 -42.48 -13.90
N GLY A 29 34.68 -41.66 -14.15
CA GLY A 29 35.65 -41.87 -15.23
C GLY A 29 35.46 -41.05 -16.50
N THR A 30 36.55 -40.38 -16.92
CA THR A 30 36.99 -40.32 -18.33
C THR A 30 38.47 -39.85 -18.39
N PRO A 31 39.16 -40.13 -19.52
CA PRO A 31 40.58 -40.49 -19.53
C PRO A 31 41.55 -39.37 -19.92
N SER A 32 42.82 -39.63 -19.59
CA SER A 32 44.04 -38.91 -19.95
C SER A 32 44.24 -38.76 -21.47
N GLY A 33 44.66 -37.56 -21.91
CA GLY A 33 45.13 -37.26 -23.28
C GLY A 33 45.78 -35.86 -23.39
N PRO A 34 46.66 -35.58 -24.38
CA PRO A 34 47.97 -34.97 -24.12
C PRO A 34 48.18 -33.50 -24.57
N GLN A 35 49.16 -32.88 -23.90
CA GLN A 35 50.14 -31.86 -24.30
C GLN A 35 49.80 -30.75 -25.32
N GLY A 36 49.99 -29.50 -24.86
CA GLY A 36 50.79 -28.51 -25.58
C GLY A 36 50.05 -27.33 -26.19
N PHE A 37 49.93 -26.21 -25.45
CA PHE A 37 49.89 -24.90 -26.08
C PHE A 37 50.41 -23.80 -25.13
N PHE A 38 51.46 -23.12 -25.54
CA PHE A 38 52.03 -21.96 -24.85
C PHE A 38 51.10 -20.75 -25.07
N GLY A 39 50.39 -20.34 -24.02
CA GLY A 39 49.64 -19.08 -23.98
C GLY A 39 50.54 -17.89 -23.59
N PRO A 40 50.26 -16.67 -24.08
CA PRO A 40 51.03 -15.47 -23.76
C PRO A 40 50.92 -15.06 -22.27
N PRO A 41 51.86 -14.26 -21.74
CA PRO A 41 51.94 -13.96 -20.31
C PRO A 41 50.70 -13.20 -19.81
N ALA A 42 50.25 -13.60 -18.62
CA ALA A 42 49.10 -13.05 -17.91
C ALA A 42 49.21 -11.54 -17.71
N ARG A 43 48.17 -10.80 -18.13
CA ARG A 43 47.98 -9.40 -17.75
C ARG A 43 47.64 -9.34 -16.26
N ARG A 44 48.41 -8.55 -15.52
CA ARG A 44 48.17 -8.29 -14.09
C ARG A 44 46.78 -7.65 -13.89
N PRO A 45 46.01 -8.07 -12.87
CA PRO A 45 44.75 -7.42 -12.55
C PRO A 45 44.98 -5.99 -12.05
N PRO A 46 44.13 -5.02 -12.44
CA PRO A 46 44.23 -3.65 -11.94
C PRO A 46 43.93 -3.61 -10.44
N LYS A 47 44.87 -3.04 -9.67
CA LYS A 47 44.78 -2.78 -8.24
C LYS A 47 43.62 -1.80 -7.98
N SER A 48 42.52 -2.29 -7.43
CA SER A 48 41.33 -1.49 -7.13
C SER A 48 41.64 -0.46 -6.03
N ARG A 49 41.40 0.82 -6.34
CA ARG A 49 41.49 1.93 -5.38
C ARG A 49 40.20 2.07 -4.57
N ARG A 50 39.73 0.98 -3.93
CA ARG A 50 38.53 1.00 -3.07
C ARG A 50 38.80 1.47 -1.62
N GLY A 51 39.97 2.05 -1.35
CA GLY A 51 40.37 2.49 -0.01
C GLY A 51 40.24 3.99 0.28
N LEU A 52 39.81 4.82 -0.69
CA LEU A 52 39.78 6.30 -0.51
C LEU A 52 38.37 6.90 -0.42
N LEU A 53 37.31 6.12 -0.62
CA LEU A 53 35.92 6.61 -0.61
C LEU A 53 35.20 6.40 0.72
N LEU A 54 35.78 5.65 1.66
CA LEU A 54 35.22 5.45 3.01
C LEU A 54 35.52 6.60 3.98
N GLY A 55 36.41 7.54 3.62
CA GLY A 55 36.71 8.70 4.45
C GLY A 55 35.80 9.92 4.20
N ALA A 56 35.21 10.03 3.01
CA ALA A 56 34.43 11.21 2.61
C ALA A 56 32.94 11.11 3.02
N ALA A 57 32.37 9.90 3.02
CA ALA A 57 30.95 9.69 3.34
C ALA A 57 30.63 9.99 4.82
N ALA A 58 31.54 9.67 5.74
CA ALA A 58 31.34 9.92 7.18
C ALA A 58 31.30 11.42 7.52
N VAL A 59 32.09 12.25 6.82
CA VAL A 59 32.10 13.71 7.04
C VAL A 59 30.85 14.36 6.45
N ALA A 60 30.37 13.88 5.29
CA ALA A 60 29.14 14.38 4.67
C ALA A 60 27.90 14.04 5.51
N ALA A 61 27.78 12.80 6.01
CA ALA A 61 26.67 12.40 6.87
C ALA A 61 26.61 13.23 8.17
N LEU A 62 27.78 13.50 8.78
CA LEU A 62 27.84 14.30 10.00
C LEU A 62 27.44 15.77 9.76
N LEU A 63 27.78 16.34 8.59
CA LEU A 63 27.35 17.70 8.21
C LEU A 63 25.84 17.77 7.94
N VAL A 64 25.24 16.74 7.33
CA VAL A 64 23.79 16.68 7.08
C VAL A 64 23.01 16.59 8.39
N VAL A 65 23.43 15.71 9.31
CA VAL A 65 22.80 15.60 10.64
C VAL A 65 22.89 16.94 11.38
N LEU A 66 24.04 17.62 11.36
CA LEU A 66 24.22 18.90 12.03
C LEU A 66 23.34 20.02 11.41
N ALA A 67 23.18 20.02 10.08
CA ALA A 67 22.27 20.94 9.39
C ALA A 67 20.79 20.68 9.71
N VAL A 68 20.35 19.42 9.73
CA VAL A 68 18.97 19.05 10.10
C VAL A 68 18.69 19.41 11.55
N THR A 69 19.63 19.12 12.46
CA THR A 69 19.47 19.46 13.88
C THR A 69 19.36 20.97 14.09
N LEU A 70 20.14 21.77 13.34
CA LEU A 70 20.06 23.23 13.38
C LEU A 70 18.69 23.74 12.87
N ILE A 71 18.17 23.18 11.77
CA ILE A 71 16.86 23.56 11.23
C ILE A 71 15.73 23.24 12.23
N VAL A 72 15.78 22.08 12.88
CA VAL A 72 14.78 21.70 13.89
C VAL A 72 14.85 22.65 15.10
N ILE A 73 16.03 22.98 15.60
CA ILE A 73 16.18 23.91 16.74
C ILE A 73 15.73 25.34 16.36
N LEU A 74 16.02 25.80 15.14
CA LEU A 74 15.58 27.13 14.68
C LEU A 74 14.08 27.22 14.41
N ASN A 75 13.42 26.10 14.05
CA ASN A 75 11.97 26.06 13.86
C ASN A 75 11.19 25.73 15.13
N THR A 76 11.83 25.21 16.17
CA THR A 76 11.19 24.99 17.48
C THR A 76 11.33 26.27 18.31
N GLY A 77 10.61 27.31 17.91
CA GLY A 77 10.44 28.51 18.73
C GLY A 77 9.80 28.15 20.06
N ASP A 78 10.53 28.39 21.15
CA ASP A 78 10.10 28.19 22.53
C ASP A 78 8.74 28.85 22.83
N GLN A 79 7.72 28.02 23.07
CA GLN A 79 6.54 28.39 23.85
C GLN A 79 6.64 27.68 25.20
N PRO A 80 6.87 28.40 26.32
CA PRO A 80 6.84 27.81 27.65
C PRO A 80 5.39 27.47 28.04
N ASN A 81 5.00 26.23 27.80
CA ASN A 81 3.68 25.73 28.20
C ASN A 81 3.63 25.55 29.72
N THR A 82 2.84 26.43 30.33
CA THR A 82 2.44 26.36 31.74
C THR A 82 1.52 25.16 31.94
N SER A 83 1.92 24.30 32.88
CA SER A 83 1.19 23.13 33.35
C SER A 83 -0.11 23.54 34.08
N ALA A 84 -1.24 22.94 33.73
CA ALA A 84 -2.42 22.87 34.61
C ALA A 84 -3.26 21.59 34.34
N ASP A 85 -3.72 21.02 35.44
CA ASP A 85 -4.26 19.68 35.72
C ASP A 85 -5.41 19.10 34.86
N PRO A 86 -5.58 17.76 34.90
CA PRO A 86 -6.79 17.07 34.44
C PRO A 86 -7.91 17.14 35.50
N THR A 87 -9.10 17.59 35.12
CA THR A 87 -10.30 17.50 35.99
C THR A 87 -11.27 16.46 35.46
N THR A 88 -11.44 15.40 36.24
CA THR A 88 -12.51 14.40 36.18
C THR A 88 -13.84 15.03 36.64
N SER A 89 -14.94 14.83 35.91
CA SER A 89 -16.32 14.88 36.44
C SER A 89 -17.27 14.21 35.42
N THR A 90 -17.79 13.02 35.71
CA THR A 90 -18.97 12.72 36.57
C THR A 90 -20.27 13.18 35.92
N ALA A 91 -21.06 12.20 35.48
CA ALA A 91 -22.40 12.33 34.94
C ALA A 91 -23.47 12.56 36.03
N SER A 92 -24.56 13.25 35.69
CA SER A 92 -25.92 12.87 36.08
C SER A 92 -27.01 13.66 35.32
N PRO A 93 -28.22 13.08 35.16
CA PRO A 93 -29.28 13.57 34.27
C PRO A 93 -30.31 14.45 35.01
N THR A 94 -31.12 15.22 34.27
CA THR A 94 -32.37 15.79 34.79
C THR A 94 -33.42 15.92 33.66
N PRO A 95 -34.70 15.54 33.91
CA PRO A 95 -35.81 15.56 32.94
C PRO A 95 -36.63 16.87 33.00
N THR A 96 -37.80 16.86 32.34
CA THR A 96 -38.97 17.79 32.44
C THR A 96 -39.09 18.76 31.24
N ASP A 97 -39.94 18.44 30.26
CA ASP A 97 -41.37 18.82 30.10
C ASP A 97 -41.59 20.32 29.87
N GLU A 98 -42.06 20.73 28.68
CA GLU A 98 -43.31 21.52 28.52
C GLU A 98 -43.64 21.78 27.03
N LEU A 99 -44.88 21.47 26.65
CA LEU A 99 -45.58 22.00 25.46
C LEU A 99 -46.04 23.43 25.72
N PRO A 100 -46.18 24.27 24.68
CA PRO A 100 -47.54 24.72 24.39
C PRO A 100 -47.90 24.77 22.90
N ALA A 101 -49.20 24.58 22.68
CA ALA A 101 -49.89 24.74 21.42
C ALA A 101 -50.21 26.22 21.12
N GLY A 102 -50.28 26.56 19.82
CA GLY A 102 -51.24 27.56 19.31
C GLY A 102 -50.68 28.66 18.39
N GLY A 103 -51.31 28.85 17.23
CA GLY A 103 -51.23 30.08 16.40
C GLY A 103 -50.78 29.85 14.94
N ILE A 104 -51.62 29.41 14.00
CA ILE A 104 -52.51 30.20 13.11
C ILE A 104 -51.79 30.83 11.88
N LEU A 105 -52.11 30.26 10.70
CA LEU A 105 -52.44 30.86 9.37
C LEU A 105 -51.71 32.13 8.90
N ASP A 106 -51.03 32.08 7.74
CA ASP A 106 -51.51 32.58 6.44
C ASP A 106 -50.38 32.66 5.39
N GLY A 107 -50.77 32.58 4.11
CA GLY A 107 -49.92 32.22 2.98
C GLY A 107 -48.94 33.28 2.48
N ALA A 108 -48.01 32.82 1.63
CA ALA A 108 -47.67 33.46 0.36
C ALA A 108 -46.72 32.54 -0.42
N GLY A 109 -47.09 32.26 -1.67
CA GLY A 109 -46.30 31.47 -2.60
C GLY A 109 -44.95 32.09 -2.87
N GLY A 110 -43.90 31.33 -2.59
CA GLY A 110 -42.60 31.49 -3.21
C GLY A 110 -42.43 30.43 -4.29
N SER A 111 -43.02 30.66 -5.47
CA SER A 111 -42.54 30.01 -6.70
C SER A 111 -41.19 30.62 -7.03
N GLY A 112 -40.15 30.14 -6.35
CA GLY A 112 -38.78 30.32 -6.81
C GLY A 112 -38.65 29.61 -8.17
N PRO A 113 -37.85 30.15 -9.10
CA PRO A 113 -37.70 29.54 -10.40
C PRO A 113 -37.28 28.08 -10.21
N ASP A 114 -37.99 27.18 -10.90
CA ASP A 114 -37.51 25.85 -11.27
C ASP A 114 -36.20 26.04 -12.04
N GLU A 115 -35.12 26.29 -11.31
CA GLU A 115 -33.77 26.13 -11.79
C GLU A 115 -33.63 24.62 -11.92
N ARG A 116 -34.00 24.16 -13.12
CA ARG A 116 -33.91 22.78 -13.58
C ARG A 116 -32.50 22.33 -13.28
N ALA A 117 -32.30 21.73 -12.11
CA ALA A 117 -31.01 21.24 -11.68
C ALA A 117 -30.50 20.37 -12.82
N GLY A 118 -29.43 20.83 -13.46
CA GLY A 118 -28.70 19.98 -14.39
C GLY A 118 -28.31 18.69 -13.67
N PRO A 119 -27.94 17.63 -14.41
CA PRO A 119 -27.33 16.47 -13.77
C PRO A 119 -26.26 16.95 -12.79
N ALA A 120 -26.36 16.54 -11.53
CA ALA A 120 -25.32 16.86 -10.56
C ALA A 120 -23.99 16.30 -11.09
N GLU A 121 -22.96 17.14 -11.13
CA GLU A 121 -21.63 16.68 -11.50
C GLU A 121 -21.18 15.57 -10.54
N PRO A 122 -20.50 14.52 -11.04
CA PRO A 122 -19.98 13.47 -10.18
C PRO A 122 -19.00 14.07 -9.16
N THR A 123 -19.11 13.64 -7.91
CA THR A 123 -18.13 13.97 -6.88
C THR A 123 -16.84 13.16 -7.10
N ASP A 124 -15.70 13.64 -6.61
CA ASP A 124 -14.42 12.91 -6.67
C ASP A 124 -14.53 11.52 -6.03
N GLU A 125 -15.33 11.40 -4.95
CA GLU A 125 -15.63 10.11 -4.34
C GLU A 125 -16.36 9.18 -5.32
N SER A 126 -17.38 9.67 -6.03
CA SER A 126 -18.09 8.87 -7.03
C SER A 126 -17.20 8.48 -8.20
N ALA A 127 -16.33 9.39 -8.65
CA ALA A 127 -15.34 9.10 -9.68
C ALA A 127 -14.36 8.01 -9.23
N LEU A 128 -13.87 8.07 -7.99
CA LEU A 128 -13.01 7.03 -7.43
C LEU A 128 -13.74 5.68 -7.31
N ARG A 129 -15.01 5.66 -6.90
CA ARG A 129 -15.81 4.42 -6.83
C ARG A 129 -15.93 3.70 -8.17
N ASP A 130 -16.02 4.45 -9.26
CA ASP A 130 -16.08 3.88 -10.61
C ASP A 130 -14.75 3.24 -11.07
N LEU A 131 -13.63 3.68 -10.48
CA LEU A 131 -12.28 3.18 -10.78
C LEU A 131 -11.87 1.96 -9.94
N ILE A 132 -12.52 1.71 -8.79
CA ILE A 132 -12.19 0.57 -7.92
C ILE A 132 -12.26 -0.75 -8.71
N PRO A 133 -11.30 -1.69 -8.52
CA PRO A 133 -11.35 -2.99 -9.18
C PRO A 133 -12.66 -3.73 -8.93
N LEU A 134 -13.19 -4.39 -9.97
CA LEU A 134 -14.48 -5.11 -9.90
C LEU A 134 -14.51 -6.25 -8.87
N ASP A 135 -13.35 -6.70 -8.43
CA ASP A 135 -13.23 -7.72 -7.40
C ASP A 135 -13.45 -7.16 -5.98
N PHE A 136 -13.76 -5.88 -5.80
CA PHE A 136 -14.32 -5.33 -4.57
C PHE A 136 -15.81 -5.06 -4.71
N SER A 137 -16.58 -5.40 -3.67
CA SER A 137 -17.98 -4.97 -3.58
C SER A 137 -18.05 -3.48 -3.25
N ALA A 138 -18.89 -2.73 -3.97
CA ALA A 138 -19.11 -1.30 -3.69
C ALA A 138 -19.59 -1.06 -2.25
N ASP A 139 -20.39 -1.97 -1.70
CA ASP A 139 -20.91 -1.90 -0.33
C ASP A 139 -19.81 -2.15 0.72
N ASN A 140 -18.67 -2.71 0.31
CA ASN A 140 -17.53 -2.98 1.18
C ASN A 140 -16.48 -1.87 1.13
N CYS A 141 -16.79 -0.72 0.51
CA CYS A 141 -15.89 0.41 0.37
C CYS A 141 -16.49 1.67 1.01
N THR A 142 -15.84 2.17 2.06
CA THR A 142 -16.30 3.32 2.85
C THR A 142 -15.35 4.50 2.71
N PRO A 143 -15.85 5.76 2.67
CA PRO A 143 -15.01 6.93 2.70
C PRO A 143 -14.23 7.02 4.00
N THR A 144 -12.95 7.36 3.92
CA THR A 144 -12.05 7.52 5.09
C THR A 144 -12.18 8.86 5.79
N GLY A 145 -13.11 9.72 5.36
CA GLY A 145 -13.52 10.93 6.09
C GLY A 145 -12.61 12.14 5.92
N ARG A 146 -11.45 11.99 5.29
CA ARG A 146 -10.68 13.11 4.72
C ARG A 146 -9.65 12.57 3.72
N PRO A 147 -9.46 13.20 2.56
CA PRO A 147 -8.24 13.00 1.81
C PRO A 147 -7.05 13.37 2.72
N ALA A 148 -5.94 12.65 2.60
CA ALA A 148 -4.75 12.99 3.36
C ALA A 148 -4.30 14.42 2.97
N ASP A 149 -3.52 15.09 3.83
CA ASP A 149 -2.91 16.39 3.51
C ASP A 149 -1.82 16.27 2.40
N ASP A 150 -1.93 15.23 1.56
CA ASP A 150 -1.01 14.79 0.52
C ASP A 150 -1.48 15.16 -0.90
N GLY A 151 -2.60 15.87 -1.03
CA GLY A 151 -3.16 16.28 -2.33
C GLY A 151 -4.19 15.31 -2.92
N SER A 152 -4.58 14.26 -2.20
CA SER A 152 -5.70 13.42 -2.63
C SER A 152 -7.03 14.20 -2.66
N LEU A 153 -7.88 13.89 -3.64
CA LEU A 153 -9.22 14.45 -3.81
C LEU A 153 -10.29 13.60 -3.11
N ALA A 154 -10.08 12.28 -3.10
CA ALA A 154 -10.97 11.32 -2.48
C ALA A 154 -10.17 10.12 -1.97
N ALA A 155 -10.68 9.48 -0.93
CA ALA A 155 -10.11 8.25 -0.40
C ALA A 155 -11.21 7.28 0.06
N LEU A 156 -11.01 5.99 -0.23
CA LEU A 156 -11.92 4.90 0.10
C LEU A 156 -11.13 3.75 0.74
N THR A 157 -11.59 3.25 1.87
CA THR A 157 -11.12 1.97 2.42
C THR A 157 -12.11 0.88 2.05
N CYS A 158 -11.61 -0.13 1.37
CA CYS A 158 -12.33 -1.34 1.03
C CYS A 158 -11.89 -2.50 1.94
N GLY A 159 -12.83 -3.35 2.35
CA GLY A 159 -12.53 -4.61 3.01
C GLY A 159 -11.99 -5.67 2.02
N ALA A 160 -12.16 -6.95 2.35
CA ALA A 160 -11.63 -8.04 1.54
C ALA A 160 -12.20 -8.07 0.11
N SER A 161 -11.38 -8.54 -0.83
CA SER A 161 -11.81 -8.84 -2.19
C SER A 161 -12.82 -9.99 -2.23
N ILE A 162 -13.64 -10.01 -3.27
CA ILE A 162 -14.63 -11.06 -3.56
C ILE A 162 -13.93 -12.40 -3.80
N THR A 163 -12.81 -12.38 -4.53
CA THR A 163 -12.03 -13.58 -4.82
C THR A 163 -11.02 -13.88 -3.71
N SER A 164 -10.86 -15.16 -3.38
CA SER A 164 -9.84 -15.68 -2.45
C SER A 164 -9.01 -16.78 -3.13
N PRO A 165 -7.67 -16.79 -2.95
CA PRO A 165 -6.89 -15.79 -2.23
C PRO A 165 -6.87 -14.43 -2.96
N GLY A 166 -6.72 -13.35 -2.20
CA GLY A 166 -6.79 -11.97 -2.71
C GLY A 166 -6.51 -10.93 -1.62
N ALA A 167 -6.96 -9.71 -1.85
CA ALA A 167 -6.83 -8.61 -0.89
C ALA A 167 -7.66 -8.87 0.37
N ASN A 168 -7.07 -8.61 1.53
CA ASN A 168 -7.77 -8.59 2.82
C ASN A 168 -8.36 -7.22 3.14
N ALA A 169 -7.64 -6.16 2.76
CA ALA A 169 -8.11 -4.77 2.80
C ALA A 169 -7.40 -3.96 1.71
N SER A 170 -7.99 -2.84 1.30
CA SER A 170 -7.34 -1.90 0.38
C SER A 170 -7.79 -0.47 0.59
N ASP A 171 -6.82 0.43 0.65
CA ASP A 171 -7.08 1.87 0.58
C ASP A 171 -6.84 2.35 -0.84
N PHE A 172 -7.80 3.09 -1.38
CA PHE A 172 -7.72 3.73 -2.70
C PHE A 172 -7.77 5.24 -2.53
N LEU A 173 -6.87 5.96 -3.19
CA LEU A 173 -6.80 7.42 -3.18
C LEU A 173 -6.79 7.95 -4.60
N LEU A 174 -7.61 8.97 -4.87
CA LEU A 174 -7.64 9.70 -6.14
C LEU A 174 -6.84 10.99 -6.02
N TYR A 175 -6.01 11.32 -7.01
CA TYR A 175 -5.24 12.56 -7.07
C TYR A 175 -5.69 13.44 -8.25
N ASP A 176 -5.47 14.75 -8.12
CA ASP A 176 -5.76 15.70 -9.20
C ASP A 176 -4.76 15.59 -10.36
N ASP A 177 -3.49 15.30 -10.06
CA ASP A 177 -2.45 15.15 -11.08
C ASP A 177 -1.49 13.98 -10.81
N ALA A 178 -0.82 13.54 -11.89
CA ALA A 178 0.09 12.40 -11.84
C ALA A 178 1.41 12.72 -11.12
N GLY A 179 1.80 13.99 -11.02
CA GLY A 179 2.96 14.43 -10.25
C GLY A 179 2.74 14.26 -8.75
N ASP A 180 1.60 14.70 -8.24
CA ASP A 180 1.20 14.50 -6.84
C ASP A 180 1.08 13.00 -6.50
N LEU A 181 0.47 12.21 -7.39
CA LEU A 181 0.44 10.74 -7.27
C LEU A 181 1.85 10.13 -7.18
N THR A 182 2.76 10.56 -8.04
CA THR A 182 4.14 10.06 -8.07
C THR A 182 4.88 10.44 -6.79
N ALA A 183 4.73 11.69 -6.34
CA ALA A 183 5.32 12.17 -5.09
C ALA A 183 4.78 11.39 -3.88
N ALA A 184 3.49 11.09 -3.84
CA ALA A 184 2.89 10.28 -2.78
C ALA A 184 3.46 8.85 -2.75
N PHE A 185 3.63 8.21 -3.92
CA PHE A 185 4.27 6.90 -4.00
C PHE A 185 5.74 6.94 -3.56
N GLU A 186 6.51 7.94 -4.01
CA GLU A 186 7.92 8.13 -3.61
C GLU A 186 8.07 8.35 -2.10
N ALA A 187 7.19 9.17 -1.51
CA ALA A 187 7.16 9.37 -0.07
C ALA A 187 6.86 8.05 0.67
N TYR A 188 5.90 7.27 0.18
CA TYR A 188 5.55 5.97 0.77
C TYR A 188 6.73 5.00 0.76
N VAL A 189 7.40 4.81 -0.38
CA VAL A 189 8.55 3.88 -0.47
C VAL A 189 9.73 4.37 0.37
N GLN A 190 9.95 5.69 0.46
CA GLN A 190 10.99 6.28 1.29
C GLN A 190 10.72 6.09 2.78
N GLU A 191 9.48 6.31 3.23
CA GLU A 191 9.07 6.08 4.62
C GLU A 191 9.31 4.63 5.03
N ARG A 192 9.03 3.69 4.12
CA ARG A 192 9.25 2.26 4.33
C ARG A 192 10.69 1.80 4.09
N SER A 193 11.58 2.69 3.67
CA SER A 193 12.97 2.37 3.33
C SER A 193 13.10 1.21 2.33
N LEU A 194 12.19 1.13 1.36
CA LEU A 194 12.20 0.08 0.34
C LEU A 194 13.34 0.30 -0.65
N GLU A 195 14.03 -0.77 -1.00
CA GLU A 195 15.02 -0.76 -2.06
C GLU A 195 14.34 -1.01 -3.41
N ALA A 196 14.97 -0.55 -4.49
CA ALA A 196 14.49 -0.84 -5.84
C ALA A 196 14.65 -2.34 -6.12
N LEU A 197 13.68 -2.93 -6.82
CA LEU A 197 13.76 -4.31 -7.28
C LEU A 197 14.97 -4.50 -8.20
N PRO A 198 15.61 -5.69 -8.18
CA PRO A 198 16.79 -5.98 -8.99
C PRO A 198 16.53 -5.86 -10.49
N SER A 199 15.29 -6.12 -10.91
CA SER A 199 14.75 -5.69 -12.19
C SER A 199 13.92 -4.43 -11.99
N SER A 200 14.06 -3.45 -12.88
CA SER A 200 13.17 -2.28 -12.92
C SER A 200 11.72 -2.66 -13.27
N ASP A 201 11.49 -3.91 -13.67
CA ASP A 201 10.17 -4.50 -13.89
C ASP A 201 9.61 -5.03 -12.56
N ALA A 202 8.44 -4.52 -12.20
CA ALA A 202 7.63 -4.97 -11.06
C ALA A 202 7.21 -6.45 -11.14
N ALA A 203 7.49 -7.15 -12.25
CA ALA A 203 7.31 -8.59 -12.38
C ALA A 203 8.00 -9.43 -11.27
N ALA A 204 9.01 -8.88 -10.61
CA ALA A 204 9.69 -9.51 -9.47
C ALA A 204 8.87 -9.45 -8.16
N CYS A 205 7.85 -8.60 -8.08
CA CYS A 205 7.00 -8.56 -6.89
C CYS A 205 6.23 -9.86 -6.69
N GLY A 206 6.16 -10.30 -5.44
CA GLY A 206 5.63 -11.62 -5.06
C GLY A 206 6.71 -12.71 -4.95
N GLU A 207 7.91 -12.47 -5.47
CA GLU A 207 9.10 -13.31 -5.21
C GLU A 207 10.15 -12.55 -4.39
N ASP A 208 10.34 -11.26 -4.68
CA ASP A 208 11.20 -10.34 -3.93
C ASP A 208 10.39 -9.17 -3.35
N GLU A 209 10.96 -8.49 -2.36
CA GLU A 209 10.46 -7.23 -1.81
C GLU A 209 11.19 -6.03 -2.46
N GLY A 210 10.49 -4.92 -2.63
CA GLY A 210 11.05 -3.69 -3.20
C GLY A 210 10.03 -2.88 -3.98
N TYR A 211 10.51 -1.96 -4.81
CA TYR A 211 9.67 -1.18 -5.72
C TYR A 211 10.23 -1.11 -7.14
N GLY A 212 9.35 -0.86 -8.11
CA GLY A 212 9.68 -0.73 -9.52
C GLY A 212 8.53 -0.15 -10.34
N GLN A 213 8.71 -0.08 -11.65
CA GLN A 213 7.67 0.35 -12.59
C GLN A 213 6.98 -0.87 -13.20
N TYR A 214 5.71 -0.74 -13.56
CA TYR A 214 4.98 -1.82 -14.24
C TYR A 214 4.35 -1.35 -15.55
N SER A 215 4.18 -2.31 -16.47
CA SER A 215 3.52 -2.13 -17.76
C SER A 215 2.66 -3.34 -18.12
N GLN A 216 1.76 -3.20 -19.09
CA GLN A 216 0.98 -4.31 -19.64
C GLN A 216 1.33 -4.53 -21.13
N GLY A 217 2.59 -4.82 -21.40
CA GLY A 217 3.07 -5.05 -22.78
C GLY A 217 3.10 -3.78 -23.63
N GLY A 218 3.22 -2.62 -22.99
CA GLY A 218 3.17 -1.30 -23.61
C GLY A 218 3.93 -0.25 -22.79
N PRO A 219 3.49 1.03 -22.79
CA PRO A 219 4.11 2.05 -21.94
C PRO A 219 3.96 1.70 -20.45
N VAL A 220 4.82 2.33 -19.63
CA VAL A 220 4.70 2.28 -18.17
C VAL A 220 3.33 2.84 -17.79
N LEU A 221 2.61 2.10 -16.95
CA LEU A 221 1.27 2.47 -16.46
C LEU A 221 1.30 3.07 -15.05
N GLY A 222 2.38 2.80 -14.31
CA GLY A 222 2.59 3.33 -12.98
C GLY A 222 3.73 2.61 -12.27
N SER A 223 3.74 2.78 -10.96
CA SER A 223 4.73 2.22 -10.06
C SER A 223 4.09 1.20 -9.13
N LEU A 224 4.89 0.25 -8.67
CA LEU A 224 4.46 -0.81 -7.78
C LEU A 224 5.54 -1.07 -6.73
N ALA A 225 5.11 -1.35 -5.50
CA ALA A 225 5.93 -1.78 -4.40
C ALA A 225 5.29 -2.99 -3.69
N CYS A 226 6.11 -3.87 -3.15
CA CYS A 226 5.71 -5.05 -2.43
C CYS A 226 6.67 -5.29 -1.27
N PHE A 227 6.14 -5.62 -0.09
CA PHE A 227 6.96 -5.86 1.09
C PHE A 227 6.15 -6.59 2.17
N ILE A 228 6.86 -7.12 3.17
CA ILE A 228 6.27 -7.63 4.41
C ILE A 228 6.71 -6.72 5.55
N ASP A 229 5.76 -6.19 6.32
CA ASP A 229 6.10 -5.29 7.41
C ASP A 229 6.54 -6.03 8.69
N SER A 230 6.90 -5.25 9.72
CA SER A 230 7.32 -5.81 11.03
C SER A 230 6.21 -6.54 11.79
N GLU A 231 4.95 -6.37 11.39
CA GLU A 231 3.80 -7.06 11.97
C GLU A 231 3.46 -8.37 11.24
N ASN A 232 4.29 -8.76 10.25
CA ASN A 232 4.02 -9.85 9.31
C ASN A 232 2.69 -9.64 8.59
N THR A 233 2.52 -8.46 8.00
CA THR A 233 1.49 -8.15 7.01
C THR A 233 2.15 -7.94 5.66
N ALA A 234 1.72 -8.69 4.65
CA ALA A 234 2.21 -8.53 3.28
C ALA A 234 1.39 -7.44 2.59
N TYR A 235 2.09 -6.51 1.95
CA TYR A 235 1.51 -5.38 1.24
C TYR A 235 1.87 -5.42 -0.24
N LEU A 236 0.89 -5.04 -1.05
CA LEU A 236 1.05 -4.65 -2.44
C LEU A 236 0.54 -3.24 -2.60
N VAL A 237 1.38 -2.37 -3.14
CA VAL A 237 1.15 -0.93 -3.23
C VAL A 237 1.39 -0.53 -4.67
N TRP A 238 0.44 0.13 -5.33
CA TRP A 238 0.62 0.49 -6.74
C TRP A 238 -0.12 1.76 -7.14
N THR A 239 0.36 2.40 -8.20
CA THR A 239 -0.28 3.57 -8.82
C THR A 239 -0.75 3.25 -10.23
N ASN A 240 -1.82 3.91 -10.67
CA ASN A 240 -2.16 4.00 -12.09
C ASN A 240 -2.10 5.48 -12.50
N GLU A 241 -1.07 5.85 -13.27
CA GLU A 241 -0.79 7.26 -13.60
C GLU A 241 -1.83 7.88 -14.53
N GLU A 242 -2.41 7.09 -15.44
CA GLU A 242 -3.47 7.59 -16.34
C GLU A 242 -4.75 7.90 -15.57
N LEU A 243 -5.08 7.05 -14.60
CA LEU A 243 -6.30 7.14 -13.80
C LEU A 243 -6.10 7.94 -12.50
N LYS A 244 -4.85 8.31 -12.19
CA LYS A 244 -4.45 9.07 -11.01
C LYS A 244 -4.87 8.42 -9.69
N VAL A 245 -4.82 7.09 -9.63
CA VAL A 245 -5.20 6.32 -8.44
C VAL A 245 -3.99 5.70 -7.78
N PHE A 246 -3.92 5.83 -6.46
CA PHE A 246 -2.99 5.13 -5.59
C PHE A 246 -3.74 4.06 -4.80
N ALA A 247 -3.24 2.83 -4.76
CA ALA A 247 -3.78 1.74 -3.96
C ALA A 247 -2.74 1.18 -2.99
N ILE A 248 -3.18 0.91 -1.76
CA ILE A 248 -2.41 0.24 -0.70
C ILE A 248 -3.23 -0.98 -0.27
N THR A 249 -2.75 -2.18 -0.57
CA THR A 249 -3.51 -3.41 -0.38
C THR A 249 -2.74 -4.36 0.51
N SER A 250 -3.41 -4.94 1.51
CA SER A 250 -2.83 -5.98 2.37
C SER A 250 -3.37 -7.36 2.02
N ALA A 251 -2.53 -8.38 2.18
CA ALA A 251 -2.92 -9.77 2.03
C ALA A 251 -3.50 -10.33 3.34
N ALA A 252 -4.22 -11.46 3.25
CA ALA A 252 -4.76 -12.14 4.42
C ALA A 252 -3.69 -12.90 5.24
N SER A 253 -2.59 -13.28 4.60
CA SER A 253 -1.38 -13.82 5.22
C SER A 253 -0.26 -12.82 4.99
N GLY A 254 0.63 -12.58 5.95
CA GLY A 254 1.79 -11.71 5.73
C GLY A 254 3.12 -12.43 5.77
N ASP A 255 3.15 -13.62 5.20
CA ASP A 255 4.38 -14.30 4.78
C ASP A 255 4.58 -14.17 3.27
N ALA A 256 5.66 -14.76 2.75
CA ALA A 256 5.95 -14.78 1.31
C ALA A 256 4.84 -15.44 0.48
N VAL A 257 4.07 -16.38 1.07
CA VAL A 257 2.91 -16.99 0.40
C VAL A 257 1.80 -15.95 0.23
N GLY A 258 1.54 -15.16 1.27
CA GLY A 258 0.63 -14.03 1.23
C GLY A 258 1.03 -12.98 0.20
N LEU A 259 2.31 -12.59 0.18
CA LEU A 259 2.84 -11.61 -0.77
C LEU A 259 2.70 -12.10 -2.23
N ARG A 260 3.00 -13.37 -2.49
CA ARG A 260 2.77 -13.97 -3.82
C ARG A 260 1.29 -14.01 -4.19
N ALA A 261 0.43 -14.39 -3.24
CA ALA A 261 -0.99 -14.52 -3.48
C ALA A 261 -1.67 -13.18 -3.80
N ILE A 262 -1.30 -12.09 -3.11
CA ILE A 262 -1.82 -10.75 -3.41
C ILE A 262 -1.32 -10.24 -4.76
N TYR A 263 -0.06 -10.53 -5.13
CA TYR A 263 0.48 -10.18 -6.44
C TYR A 263 -0.24 -10.94 -7.58
N ASP A 264 -0.42 -12.25 -7.43
CA ASP A 264 -1.15 -13.10 -8.40
C ASP A 264 -2.62 -12.63 -8.58
N TRP A 265 -3.25 -12.21 -7.47
CA TRP A 265 -4.57 -11.59 -7.52
C TRP A 265 -4.54 -10.25 -8.28
N TRP A 266 -3.57 -9.39 -8.03
CA TRP A 266 -3.46 -8.09 -8.67
C TRP A 266 -3.32 -8.21 -10.19
N VAL A 267 -2.41 -9.06 -10.69
CA VAL A 267 -2.20 -9.24 -12.13
C VAL A 267 -3.41 -9.84 -12.87
N THR A 268 -4.32 -10.50 -12.16
CA THR A 268 -5.49 -11.15 -12.77
C THR A 268 -6.81 -10.40 -12.59
N ARG A 269 -7.00 -9.70 -11.46
CA ARG A 269 -8.28 -9.08 -11.07
C ARG A 269 -8.17 -7.77 -10.30
N GLY A 270 -7.05 -7.52 -9.62
CA GLY A 270 -6.88 -6.36 -8.74
C GLY A 270 -6.43 -5.07 -9.41
N GLN A 271 -6.12 -5.11 -10.71
CA GLN A 271 -5.73 -3.91 -11.45
C GLN A 271 -6.89 -2.94 -11.71
N ILE A 272 -6.58 -1.66 -11.61
CA ILE A 272 -7.49 -0.55 -11.91
C ILE A 272 -7.50 -0.37 -13.43
N THR A 273 -8.70 -0.45 -14.03
CA THR A 273 -8.91 -0.29 -15.48
C THR A 273 -10.13 0.59 -15.73
N ARG A 274 -10.14 1.35 -16.83
CA ARG A 274 -11.38 2.01 -17.26
C ARG A 274 -12.41 0.95 -17.65
N ARG A 275 -13.63 1.13 -17.16
CA ARG A 275 -14.80 0.33 -17.55
C ARG A 275 -15.44 0.88 -18.82
#